data_AF-A0A916BYC0-F1
#
_entry.id   AF-A0A916BYC0-F1
#
_cell.length_a   1.000
_cell.length_b   1.000
_cell.length_c   1.000
_cell.angle_alpha   90.00
_cell.angle_beta   90.00
_cell.angle_gamma   90.00
#
_symmetry.space_group_name_H-M   'P 1'
#
loop_
_entity.id
_entity.type
_entity.pdbx_description
1 polymer ?
#
loop_
_entity_poly.entity_id
_entity_poly.type
_entity_poly.pdbx_seq_one_letter_code
_entity_poly.pdbx_strand_id
1 'polypeptide(L)'
;MRLHLPKINLDVISRIETVAIDTVAAISPWLAPVIPAYLTNTHMAGALGYPTWVAFIGALVVECLGLAAIYTATQFWDYNDAKATEKENRLVGMSQKARMLARKKRQRNAPFKWAALAMGFYIVVILTVNAALEMEVTQTGFTVKVFSNALLSLLSVIAGLIIALRSQHRRRLEKFARVREAAGRLAFSPRKTTQEPVEETQKSAEVTQPAQIARRPISRTEFLRLAGAQTYAEVAEIAQAHDLNGNYGDWLASRRSVAELAKMVDLSPRTAQYWTSKPKEQA
;
A
#
# COMPACT_ATOMS: atom_id res chain seq x y z
N MET A 1 -51.17 53.44 1.23
CA MET A 1 -49.87 53.35 0.55
C MET A 1 -49.12 52.14 1.13
N ARG A 2 -49.23 50.95 0.52
CA ARG A 2 -48.48 49.76 0.97
C ARG A 2 -47.10 49.81 0.33
N LEU A 3 -46.07 50.09 1.11
CA LEU A 3 -44.68 50.02 0.68
C LEU A 3 -44.35 48.56 0.37
N HIS A 4 -44.13 48.26 -0.92
CA HIS A 4 -43.60 46.99 -1.38
C HIS A 4 -42.10 46.97 -1.02
N LEU A 5 -41.75 46.36 0.11
CA LEU A 5 -40.35 46.08 0.42
C LEU A 5 -39.89 44.90 -0.46
N PRO A 6 -38.73 45.01 -1.12
CA PRO A 6 -38.18 43.91 -1.90
C PRO A 6 -37.92 42.71 -0.98
N LYS A 7 -38.42 41.53 -1.37
CA LYS A 7 -38.15 40.29 -0.66
C LYS A 7 -36.65 40.00 -0.78
N ILE A 8 -35.91 40.25 0.29
CA ILE A 8 -34.52 39.82 0.40
C ILE A 8 -34.53 38.28 0.36
N ASN A 9 -33.84 37.69 -0.61
CA ASN A 9 -33.73 36.24 -0.74
C ASN A 9 -32.86 35.68 0.40
N LEU A 10 -33.50 35.16 1.44
CA LEU A 10 -32.86 34.49 2.58
C LEU A 10 -31.88 33.38 2.12
N ASP A 11 -32.20 32.70 1.01
CA ASP A 11 -31.35 31.66 0.40
C ASP A 11 -29.96 32.18 -0.02
N VAL A 12 -29.87 33.44 -0.47
CA VAL A 12 -28.59 34.05 -0.87
C VAL A 12 -27.75 34.33 0.36
N ILE A 13 -28.37 34.81 1.45
CA ILE A 13 -27.68 35.09 2.71
C ILE A 13 -27.12 33.78 3.29
N SER A 14 -27.90 32.71 3.36
CA SER A 14 -27.44 31.41 3.88
C SER A 14 -26.30 30.80 3.06
N ARG A 15 -26.30 31.00 1.73
CA ARG A 15 -25.18 30.56 0.88
C ARG A 15 -23.90 31.36 1.14
N ILE A 16 -24.01 32.68 1.28
CA ILE A 16 -22.85 33.53 1.62
C ILE A 16 -22.30 33.17 2.99
N GLU A 17 -23.17 32.94 3.97
CA GLU A 17 -22.79 32.52 5.31
C GLU A 17 -22.05 31.18 5.28
N THR A 18 -22.56 30.19 4.54
CA THR A 18 -21.90 28.88 4.40
C THR A 18 -20.50 29.03 3.79
N VAL A 19 -20.37 29.80 2.70
CA VAL A 19 -19.07 30.05 2.04
C VAL A 19 -18.11 30.78 2.97
N ALA A 20 -18.59 31.76 3.75
CA ALA A 20 -17.76 32.49 4.70
C ALA A 20 -17.26 31.56 5.84
N ILE A 21 -18.16 30.77 6.42
CA ILE A 21 -17.81 29.79 7.46
C ILE A 21 -16.82 28.75 6.92
N ASP A 22 -17.05 28.22 5.72
CA ASP A 22 -16.16 27.25 5.07
C ASP A 22 -14.77 27.86 4.79
N THR A 23 -14.72 29.13 4.39
CA THR A 23 -13.46 29.85 4.15
C THR A 23 -12.68 30.04 5.44
N VAL A 24 -13.34 30.47 6.53
CA VAL A 24 -12.70 30.62 7.84
C VAL A 24 -12.24 29.26 8.37
N ALA A 25 -13.05 28.21 8.23
CA ALA A 25 -12.70 26.85 8.62
C ALA A 25 -11.51 26.30 7.82
N ALA A 26 -11.39 26.67 6.54
CA ALA A 26 -10.25 26.28 5.70
C ALA A 26 -8.96 27.02 6.05
N ILE A 27 -9.03 28.30 6.44
CA ILE A 27 -7.87 29.15 6.74
C ILE A 27 -7.38 28.96 8.18
N SER A 28 -8.30 28.81 9.15
CA SER A 28 -7.98 28.78 10.59
C SER A 28 -6.88 27.79 10.97
N PRO A 29 -6.86 26.53 10.47
CA PRO A 29 -5.79 25.58 10.76
C PRO A 29 -4.39 26.04 10.30
N TRP A 30 -4.30 26.87 9.26
CA TRP A 30 -3.02 27.42 8.77
C TRP A 30 -2.51 28.58 9.62
N LEU A 31 -3.41 29.25 10.36
CA LEU A 31 -3.06 30.36 11.26
C LEU A 31 -2.78 29.90 12.69
N ALA A 32 -3.29 28.74 13.11
CA ALA A 32 -3.05 28.20 14.45
C ALA A 32 -1.53 28.11 14.83
N PRO A 33 -0.61 27.73 13.91
CA PRO A 33 0.84 27.74 14.15
C PRO A 33 1.46 29.13 14.41
N VAL A 34 0.77 30.23 14.10
CA VAL A 34 1.36 31.58 14.22
C VAL A 34 1.63 31.95 15.68
N ILE A 35 0.77 31.54 16.60
CA ILE A 35 0.91 31.82 18.04
C ILE A 35 2.16 31.13 18.62
N PRO A 36 2.34 29.80 18.49
CA PRO A 36 3.55 29.14 18.98
C PRO A 36 4.82 29.63 18.27
N ALA A 37 4.76 29.97 16.97
CA ALA A 37 5.90 30.58 16.26
C ALA A 37 6.33 31.90 16.91
N TYR A 38 5.36 32.77 17.21
CA TYR A 38 5.62 34.04 17.86
C TYR A 38 6.28 33.84 19.23
N LEU A 39 5.73 32.93 20.06
CA LEU A 39 6.30 32.61 21.37
C LEU A 39 7.74 32.09 21.25
N THR A 40 7.98 31.11 20.37
CA THR A 40 9.32 30.58 20.13
C THR A 40 10.29 31.67 19.67
N ASN A 41 9.87 32.58 18.78
CA ASN A 41 10.71 33.70 18.36
C ASN A 41 11.04 34.64 19.54
N THR A 42 10.05 35.01 20.35
CA THR A 42 10.26 35.89 21.52
C THR A 42 11.16 35.25 22.57
N HIS A 43 11.00 33.96 22.84
CA HIS A 43 11.83 33.23 23.80
C HIS A 43 13.26 33.02 23.28
N MET A 44 13.43 32.72 21.99
CA MET A 44 14.76 32.59 21.39
C MET A 44 15.52 33.92 21.37
N ALA A 45 14.85 35.02 21.00
CA ALA A 45 15.47 36.34 20.96
C ALA A 45 15.71 36.92 22.36
N GLY A 46 14.70 36.84 23.24
CA GLY A 46 14.73 37.47 24.57
C GLY A 46 15.42 36.62 25.62
N ALA A 47 14.99 35.36 25.81
CA ALA A 47 15.51 34.51 26.88
C ALA A 47 16.86 33.89 26.51
N LEU A 48 16.97 33.31 25.31
CA LEU A 48 18.19 32.63 24.86
C LEU A 48 19.25 33.59 24.29
N GLY A 49 18.88 34.82 23.96
CA GLY A 49 19.80 35.84 23.44
C GLY A 49 20.27 35.59 22.01
N TYR A 50 19.53 34.80 21.22
CA TYR A 50 19.83 34.64 19.80
C TYR A 50 19.57 35.94 19.03
N PRO A 51 20.34 36.24 17.97
CA PRO A 51 20.00 37.32 17.06
C PRO A 51 18.58 37.16 16.52
N THR A 52 17.83 38.27 16.38
CA THR A 52 16.40 38.25 16.00
C THR A 52 16.14 37.48 14.70
N TRP A 53 17.03 37.58 13.71
CA TRP A 53 16.89 36.85 12.45
C TRP A 53 17.08 35.33 12.62
N VAL A 54 17.95 34.90 13.55
CA VAL A 54 18.14 33.47 13.90
C VAL A 54 16.91 32.95 14.64
N ALA A 55 16.39 33.72 15.61
CA ALA A 55 15.17 33.39 16.33
C ALA A 55 13.96 33.24 15.39
N PHE A 56 13.84 34.13 14.40
CA PHE A 56 12.78 34.07 13.40
C PHE A 56 12.87 32.81 12.54
N ILE A 57 14.06 32.48 12.03
CA ILE A 57 14.27 31.23 11.26
C ILE A 57 14.00 30.01 12.15
N GLY A 58 14.45 30.02 13.41
CA GLY A 58 14.21 28.94 14.36
C GLY A 58 12.72 28.68 14.58
N ALA A 59 11.94 29.74 14.82
CA ALA A 59 10.50 29.66 14.96
C ALA A 59 9.82 29.10 13.70
N LEU A 60 10.22 29.55 12.51
CA LEU A 60 9.68 29.04 11.24
C LEU A 60 9.98 27.56 11.06
N VAL A 61 11.21 27.13 11.37
CA VAL A 61 11.63 25.72 11.28
C VAL A 61 10.82 24.84 12.24
N VAL A 62 10.61 25.30 13.48
CA VAL A 62 9.79 24.61 14.48
C VAL A 62 8.38 24.37 13.95
N GLU A 63 7.68 25.40 13.49
CA GLU A 63 6.31 25.23 12.98
C GLU A 63 6.25 24.37 11.71
N CYS A 64 7.18 24.56 10.78
CA CYS A 64 7.23 23.74 9.57
C CYS A 64 7.45 22.26 9.92
N LEU A 65 8.25 21.98 10.95
CA LEU A 65 8.48 20.63 11.45
C LEU A 65 7.22 20.05 12.10
N GLY A 66 6.51 20.83 12.90
CA GLY A 66 5.23 20.45 13.49
C GLY A 66 4.18 20.09 12.45
N LEU A 67 4.00 20.94 11.44
CA LEU A 67 3.10 20.69 10.31
C LEU A 67 3.49 19.44 9.53
N ALA A 68 4.79 19.25 9.26
CA ALA A 68 5.29 18.06 8.57
C ALA A 68 5.03 16.78 9.37
N ALA A 69 5.15 16.83 10.71
CA ALA A 69 4.87 15.70 11.59
C ALA A 69 3.38 15.30 11.54
N ILE A 70 2.48 16.27 11.70
CA ILE A 70 1.03 16.06 11.66
C ILE A 70 0.60 15.52 10.29
N TYR A 71 1.09 16.13 9.20
CA TYR A 71 0.80 15.68 7.84
C TYR A 71 1.28 14.24 7.59
N THR A 72 2.47 13.89 8.10
CA THR A 72 3.00 12.52 7.94
C THR A 72 2.19 11.51 8.76
N ALA A 73 1.77 11.87 9.97
CA ALA A 73 0.95 11.01 10.83
C ALA A 73 -0.42 10.75 10.20
N THR A 74 -1.12 11.80 9.75
CA THR A 74 -2.42 11.70 9.09
C THR A 74 -2.33 10.89 7.80
N GLN A 75 -1.36 11.17 6.93
CA GLN A 75 -1.14 10.37 5.72
C GLN A 75 -0.93 8.88 6.01
N PHE A 76 -0.22 8.52 7.09
CA PHE A 76 -0.03 7.12 7.46
C PHE A 76 -1.27 6.49 8.07
N TRP A 77 -2.10 7.28 8.74
CA TRP A 77 -3.39 6.82 9.23
C TRP A 77 -4.33 6.52 8.08
N ASP A 78 -4.54 7.46 7.16
CA ASP A 78 -5.40 7.30 5.98
C ASP A 78 -4.98 6.10 5.13
N TYR A 79 -3.67 5.92 4.93
CA TYR A 79 -3.16 4.76 4.21
C TYR A 79 -3.47 3.43 4.92
N ASN A 80 -3.40 3.40 6.25
CA ASN A 80 -3.73 2.20 7.03
C ASN A 80 -5.23 1.92 7.03
N ASP A 81 -6.06 2.96 7.09
CA ASP A 81 -7.51 2.86 7.05
C ASP A 81 -7.99 2.34 5.69
N ALA A 82 -7.52 2.94 4.59
CA ALA A 82 -7.84 2.49 3.24
C ALA A 82 -7.48 1.00 3.01
N LYS A 83 -6.37 0.53 3.59
CA LYS A 83 -5.98 -0.88 3.55
C LYS A 83 -6.83 -1.78 4.44
N ALA A 84 -7.31 -1.28 5.57
CA ALA A 84 -8.24 -2.02 6.41
C ALA A 84 -9.55 -2.28 5.65
N THR A 85 -10.09 -1.25 5.01
CA THR A 85 -11.31 -1.34 4.18
C THR A 85 -11.11 -2.25 2.96
N GLU A 86 -9.99 -2.12 2.23
CA GLU A 86 -9.69 -2.99 1.09
C GLU A 86 -9.62 -4.47 1.51
N LYS A 87 -9.03 -4.74 2.68
CA LYS A 87 -8.96 -6.09 3.24
C LYS A 87 -10.35 -6.61 3.58
N GLU A 88 -11.20 -5.79 4.19
CA GLU A 88 -12.57 -6.18 4.52
C GLU A 88 -13.38 -6.54 3.27
N ASN A 89 -13.33 -5.70 2.23
CA ASN A 89 -14.02 -5.93 0.97
C ASN A 89 -13.55 -7.22 0.28
N ARG A 90 -12.25 -7.55 0.35
CA ARG A 90 -11.72 -8.82 -0.20
C ARG A 90 -12.16 -10.06 0.57
N LEU A 91 -12.57 -9.91 1.82
CA LEU A 91 -13.02 -11.02 2.66
C LEU A 91 -14.52 -11.28 2.53
N VAL A 92 -15.29 -10.34 1.98
CA VAL A 92 -16.71 -10.54 1.64
C VAL A 92 -16.79 -11.69 0.63
N GLY A 93 -17.60 -12.71 0.94
CA GLY A 93 -17.73 -13.93 0.12
C GLY A 93 -16.71 -15.05 0.39
N MET A 94 -15.64 -14.82 1.17
CA MET A 94 -14.69 -15.89 1.52
C MET A 94 -15.18 -16.75 2.69
N SER A 95 -14.98 -18.08 2.61
CA SER A 95 -15.15 -19.02 3.73
C SER A 95 -14.33 -18.63 4.96
N GLN A 96 -14.84 -18.88 6.16
CA GLN A 96 -14.19 -18.49 7.43
C GLN A 96 -12.73 -18.99 7.54
N LYS A 97 -12.43 -20.20 7.04
CA LYS A 97 -11.06 -20.73 7.01
C LYS A 97 -10.14 -19.89 6.09
N ALA A 98 -10.63 -19.50 4.92
CA ALA A 98 -9.89 -18.63 4.00
C ALA A 98 -9.67 -17.23 4.62
N ARG A 99 -10.68 -16.70 5.34
CA ARG A 99 -10.55 -15.43 6.06
C ARG A 99 -9.45 -15.48 7.13
N MET A 100 -9.35 -16.57 7.90
CA MET A 100 -8.28 -16.73 8.89
C MET A 100 -6.89 -16.81 8.25
N LEU A 101 -6.75 -17.55 7.15
CA LEU A 101 -5.48 -17.65 6.42
C LEU A 101 -5.07 -16.30 5.79
N ALA A 102 -6.03 -15.58 5.20
CA ALA A 102 -5.81 -14.25 4.65
C ALA A 102 -5.47 -13.21 5.74
N ARG A 103 -6.06 -13.31 6.94
CA ARG A 103 -5.70 -12.48 8.10
C ARG A 103 -4.28 -12.75 8.58
N LYS A 104 -3.83 -14.02 8.56
CA LYS A 104 -2.47 -14.42 8.99
C LYS A 104 -1.37 -13.95 8.05
N LYS A 105 -1.68 -13.71 6.76
CA LYS A 105 -0.74 -13.12 5.80
C LYS A 105 -0.54 -11.64 6.17
N ARG A 106 0.48 -11.38 7.00
CA ARG A 106 0.83 -10.08 7.58
C ARG A 106 1.04 -9.05 6.46
N GLN A 107 -0.01 -8.30 6.12
CA GLN A 107 0.15 -7.13 5.26
C GLN A 107 0.91 -6.06 6.04
N ARG A 108 1.91 -5.46 5.40
CA ARG A 108 2.82 -4.52 6.04
C ARG A 108 2.14 -3.15 6.12
N ASN A 109 1.54 -2.86 7.27
CA ASN A 109 0.97 -1.54 7.58
C ASN A 109 2.03 -0.43 7.43
N ALA A 110 1.59 0.79 7.13
CA ALA A 110 2.46 1.96 7.24
C ALA A 110 2.92 2.11 8.70
N PRO A 111 4.14 2.66 8.92
CA PRO A 111 4.70 2.83 10.26
C PRO A 111 4.01 3.98 11.04
N PHE A 112 2.68 3.99 11.11
CA PHE A 112 1.89 5.02 11.79
C PHE A 112 2.31 5.21 13.25
N LYS A 113 2.57 4.12 13.98
CA LYS A 113 3.03 4.19 15.38
C LYS A 113 4.29 5.04 15.53
N TRP A 114 5.23 4.97 14.58
CA TRP A 114 6.45 5.76 14.61
C TRP A 114 6.20 7.23 14.26
N ALA A 115 5.29 7.51 13.32
CA ALA A 115 4.90 8.89 13.01
C ALA A 115 4.13 9.54 14.17
N ALA A 116 3.19 8.82 14.79
CA ALA A 116 2.46 9.29 15.96
C ALA A 116 3.39 9.52 17.16
N LEU A 117 4.37 8.63 17.39
CA LEU A 117 5.40 8.83 18.41
C LEU A 117 6.23 10.08 18.13
N ALA A 118 6.69 10.28 16.89
CA ALA A 118 7.46 11.46 16.49
C ALA A 118 6.66 12.76 16.69
N MET A 119 5.37 12.76 16.32
CA MET A 119 4.46 13.87 16.55
C MET A 119 4.27 14.16 18.05
N GLY A 120 3.99 13.14 18.86
CA GLY A 120 3.81 13.32 20.30
C GLY A 120 5.09 13.82 20.97
N PHE A 121 6.24 13.28 20.58
CA PHE A 121 7.54 13.72 21.09
C PHE A 121 7.86 15.18 20.71
N TYR A 122 7.57 15.59 19.46
CA TYR A 122 7.69 16.99 19.05
C TYR A 122 6.83 17.92 19.93
N ILE A 123 5.55 17.59 20.13
CA ILE A 123 4.64 18.40 20.95
C ILE A 123 5.18 18.54 22.38
N VAL A 124 5.64 17.43 22.99
CA VAL A 124 6.21 17.46 24.34
C VAL A 124 7.45 18.35 24.40
N VAL A 125 8.37 18.26 23.43
CA VAL A 125 9.59 19.08 23.40
C VAL A 125 9.23 20.57 23.30
N ILE A 126 8.37 20.96 22.35
CA ILE A 126 8.02 22.38 22.16
C ILE A 126 7.28 22.95 23.37
N LEU A 127 6.31 22.22 23.92
CA LEU A 127 5.62 22.66 25.13
C LEU A 127 6.57 22.77 26.32
N THR A 128 7.50 21.82 26.47
CA THR A 128 8.49 21.86 27.56
C THR A 128 9.45 23.04 27.40
N VAL A 129 9.96 23.30 26.20
CA VAL A 129 10.86 24.45 25.93
C VAL A 129 10.14 25.76 26.20
N ASN A 130 8.94 25.95 25.63
CA ASN A 130 8.21 27.20 25.81
C ASN A 130 7.80 27.41 27.28
N ALA A 131 7.37 26.37 27.99
CA ALA A 131 7.06 26.48 29.42
C ALA A 131 8.30 26.74 30.28
N ALA A 132 9.42 26.07 29.99
CA ALA A 132 10.67 26.28 30.72
C ALA A 132 11.23 27.70 30.54
N LEU A 133 11.21 28.21 29.30
CA LEU A 133 11.67 29.56 28.99
C LEU A 133 10.75 30.63 29.60
N GLU A 134 9.44 30.38 29.71
CA GLU A 134 8.51 31.27 30.41
C GLU A 134 8.84 31.37 31.92
N MET A 135 9.22 30.26 32.55
CA MET A 135 9.63 30.25 33.96
C MET A 135 10.95 31.01 34.19
N GLU A 136 11.86 30.99 33.22
CA GLU A 136 13.16 31.68 33.32
C GLU A 136 13.04 33.21 33.35
N VAL A 137 12.01 33.77 32.70
CA VAL A 137 11.70 35.21 32.77
C VAL A 137 11.54 35.68 34.22
N THR A 138 11.23 34.77 35.15
CA THR A 138 10.95 35.09 36.55
C THR A 138 12.14 34.88 37.49
N GLN A 139 13.09 33.97 37.21
CA GLN A 139 14.26 33.73 38.07
C GLN A 139 15.47 33.19 37.30
N THR A 140 16.61 33.85 37.48
CA THR A 140 17.94 33.56 36.91
C THR A 140 18.36 32.09 37.06
N GLY A 141 18.15 31.30 36.01
CA GLY A 141 18.59 29.91 35.95
C GLY A 141 19.41 29.66 34.70
N PHE A 142 20.74 29.81 34.77
CA PHE A 142 21.66 29.38 33.71
C PHE A 142 21.36 27.95 33.21
N THR A 143 20.91 27.08 34.11
CA THR A 143 20.47 25.71 33.83
C THR A 143 19.32 25.64 32.82
N VAL A 144 18.38 26.58 32.83
CA VAL A 144 17.20 26.59 31.95
C VAL A 144 17.58 26.91 30.51
N LYS A 145 18.49 27.86 30.28
CA LYS A 145 19.01 28.16 28.93
C LYS A 145 19.72 26.96 28.32
N VAL A 146 20.61 26.34 29.08
CA VAL A 146 21.38 25.17 28.62
C VAL A 146 20.44 24.00 28.30
N PHE A 147 19.46 23.75 29.17
CA PHE A 147 18.47 22.69 28.97
C PHE A 147 17.58 22.96 27.74
N SER A 148 17.11 24.20 27.56
CA SER A 148 16.27 24.60 26.42
C SER A 148 17.04 24.51 25.11
N ASN A 149 18.30 24.94 25.07
CA ASN A 149 19.16 24.77 23.90
C ASN A 149 19.40 23.29 23.56
N ALA A 150 19.58 22.44 24.57
CA ALA A 150 19.70 21.00 24.37
C ALA A 150 18.41 20.41 23.78
N LEU A 151 17.24 20.81 24.29
CA LEU A 151 15.95 20.37 23.75
C LEU A 151 15.70 20.88 22.31
N LEU A 152 16.04 22.13 22.00
CA LEU A 152 15.96 22.65 20.63
C LEU A 152 16.87 21.87 19.68
N SER A 153 18.06 21.47 20.13
CA SER A 153 18.96 20.64 19.31
C SER A 153 18.37 19.26 18.99
N LEU A 154 17.53 18.72 19.87
CA LEU A 154 16.86 17.43 19.71
C LEU A 154 15.81 17.42 18.60
N LEU A 155 15.32 18.60 18.19
CA LEU A 155 14.42 18.74 17.03
C LEU A 155 15.06 18.24 15.74
N SER A 156 16.39 18.30 15.61
CA SER A 156 17.12 17.76 14.46
C SER A 156 16.93 16.25 14.30
N VAL A 157 16.86 15.50 15.40
CA VAL A 157 16.63 14.06 15.42
C VAL A 157 15.21 13.75 14.92
N ILE A 158 14.22 14.54 15.37
CA ILE A 158 12.83 14.41 14.93
C ILE A 158 12.71 14.69 13.44
N ALA A 159 13.36 15.76 12.96
CA ALA A 159 13.38 16.12 11.54
C ALA A 159 13.96 14.98 10.69
N GLY A 160 15.10 14.41 11.11
CA GLY A 160 15.69 13.25 10.45
C GLY A 160 14.75 12.04 10.42
N LEU A 161 14.06 11.76 11.52
CA LEU A 161 13.09 10.67 11.62
C LEU A 161 11.90 10.86 10.68
N ILE A 162 11.32 12.07 10.61
CA ILE A 162 10.20 12.38 9.72
C ILE A 162 10.61 12.22 8.25
N ILE A 163 11.79 12.73 7.87
CA ILE A 163 12.33 12.58 6.51
C ILE A 163 12.53 11.10 6.17
N ALA A 164 13.10 10.32 7.09
CA ALA A 164 13.33 8.89 6.91
C ALA A 164 12.01 8.12 6.74
N LEU A 165 11.00 8.40 7.57
CA LEU A 165 9.67 7.80 7.49
C LEU A 165 8.99 8.13 6.15
N ARG A 166 9.03 9.39 5.72
CA ARG A 166 8.46 9.85 4.45
C ARG A 166 9.15 9.21 3.25
N SER A 167 10.48 9.16 3.25
CA SER A 167 11.28 8.49 2.22
C SER A 167 10.95 7.00 2.14
N GLN A 168 10.86 6.32 3.28
CA GLN A 168 10.50 4.90 3.34
C GLN A 168 9.08 4.65 2.82
N HIS A 169 8.13 5.54 3.14
CA HIS A 169 6.76 5.44 2.65
C HIS A 169 6.67 5.65 1.13
N ARG A 170 7.33 6.69 0.60
CA ARG A 170 7.39 6.93 -0.84
C ARG A 170 7.96 5.74 -1.61
N ARG A 171 9.07 5.18 -1.14
CA ARG A 171 9.67 3.95 -1.71
C ARG A 171 8.71 2.75 -1.68
N ARG A 172 7.78 2.68 -0.71
CA ARG A 172 6.76 1.62 -0.66
C ARG A 172 5.69 1.85 -1.72
N LEU A 173 5.20 3.08 -1.86
CA LEU A 173 4.19 3.42 -2.87
C LEU A 173 4.71 3.16 -4.28
N GLU A 174 5.95 3.55 -4.59
CA GLU A 174 6.59 3.28 -5.89
C GLU A 174 6.70 1.78 -6.18
N LYS A 175 7.05 0.96 -5.17
CA LYS A 175 7.07 -0.51 -5.33
C LYS A 175 5.67 -1.07 -5.62
N PHE A 176 4.63 -0.57 -4.94
CA PHE A 176 3.26 -1.00 -5.21
C PHE A 176 2.78 -0.57 -6.60
N ALA A 177 3.09 0.65 -7.03
CA ALA A 177 2.78 1.14 -8.36
C ALA A 177 3.41 0.25 -9.45
N ARG A 178 4.71 -0.06 -9.34
CA ARG A 178 5.42 -0.94 -10.28
C ARG A 178 4.85 -2.36 -10.32
N VAL A 179 4.49 -2.94 -9.17
CA VAL A 179 3.88 -4.28 -9.11
C VAL A 179 2.49 -4.27 -9.75
N ARG A 180 1.71 -3.21 -9.55
CA ARG A 180 0.39 -3.05 -10.16
C ARG A 180 0.48 -2.87 -11.68
N GLU A 181 1.44 -2.09 -12.15
CA GLU A 181 1.74 -1.94 -13.58
C GLU A 181 2.19 -3.26 -14.21
N ALA A 182 3.08 -4.01 -13.56
CA ALA A 182 3.51 -5.33 -14.03
C ALA A 182 2.36 -6.34 -14.08
N ALA A 183 1.50 -6.36 -13.05
CA ALA A 183 0.31 -7.21 -13.04
C ALA A 183 -0.70 -6.80 -14.13
N GLY A 184 -0.89 -5.49 -14.35
CA GLY A 184 -1.72 -4.97 -15.43
C GLY A 184 -1.21 -5.35 -16.82
N ARG A 185 0.11 -5.29 -17.03
CA ARG A 185 0.73 -5.73 -18.30
C ARG A 185 0.57 -7.23 -18.55
N LEU A 186 0.64 -8.06 -17.51
CA LEU A 186 0.39 -9.50 -17.66
C LEU A 186 -1.09 -9.81 -17.95
N ALA A 187 -2.01 -9.06 -17.34
CA ALA A 187 -3.44 -9.19 -17.60
C ALA A 187 -3.84 -8.67 -18.99
N PHE A 188 -3.14 -7.65 -19.50
CA PHE A 188 -3.43 -7.01 -20.78
C PHE A 188 -2.49 -7.41 -21.91
N SER A 189 -1.55 -8.33 -21.69
CA SER A 189 -0.74 -8.86 -22.78
C SER A 189 -1.73 -9.57 -23.71
N PRO A 190 -2.13 -8.94 -24.85
CA PRO A 190 -3.06 -9.57 -25.74
C PRO A 190 -2.33 -10.82 -26.17
N ARG A 191 -2.95 -11.99 -25.91
CA ARG A 191 -2.48 -13.26 -26.44
C ARG A 191 -2.12 -12.95 -27.88
N LYS A 192 -0.82 -12.90 -28.20
CA LYS A 192 -0.41 -12.88 -29.60
C LYS A 192 -0.95 -14.21 -30.06
N THR A 193 -2.16 -14.18 -30.62
CA THR A 193 -2.61 -15.16 -31.57
C THR A 193 -1.50 -15.08 -32.59
N THR A 194 -0.54 -15.99 -32.46
CA THR A 194 0.38 -16.32 -33.52
C THR A 194 -0.55 -16.77 -34.64
N GLN A 195 -1.06 -15.82 -35.42
CA GLN A 195 -1.35 -16.06 -36.80
C GLN A 195 0.02 -16.41 -37.36
N GLU A 196 0.32 -17.71 -37.34
CA GLU A 196 1.25 -18.25 -38.31
C GLU A 196 0.82 -17.66 -39.66
N PRO A 197 1.75 -17.06 -40.41
CA PRO A 197 1.46 -16.76 -41.80
C PRO A 197 1.10 -18.10 -42.43
N VAL A 198 -0.17 -18.26 -42.79
CA VAL A 198 -0.63 -19.36 -43.63
C VAL A 198 0.00 -19.10 -44.98
N GLU A 199 1.23 -19.58 -45.14
CA GLU A 199 1.91 -19.62 -46.41
C GLU A 199 1.14 -20.62 -47.27
N GLU A 200 0.46 -20.03 -48.24
CA GLU A 200 -0.48 -20.61 -49.19
C GLU A 200 0.19 -21.74 -49.99
N THR A 201 0.23 -22.94 -49.43
CA THR A 201 0.54 -24.17 -50.19
C THR A 201 -0.77 -24.73 -50.74
N GLN A 202 -1.35 -24.01 -51.71
CA GLN A 202 -2.32 -24.58 -52.64
C GLN A 202 -1.57 -25.32 -53.74
N LYS A 203 -1.41 -26.64 -53.61
CA LYS A 203 -1.50 -27.54 -54.76
C LYS A 203 -1.67 -29.00 -54.36
N SER A 204 -2.66 -29.60 -55.02
CA SER A 204 -2.94 -31.03 -55.14
C SER A 204 -3.75 -31.66 -53.99
N ALA A 205 -5.05 -31.64 -54.25
CA ALA A 205 -6.06 -32.56 -53.80
C ALA A 205 -5.56 -34.00 -53.57
N GLU A 206 -5.78 -34.49 -52.35
CA GLU A 206 -6.25 -35.84 -52.13
C GLU A 206 -7.22 -35.81 -50.94
N VAL A 207 -8.45 -36.22 -51.20
CA VAL A 207 -9.53 -36.33 -50.24
C VAL A 207 -9.16 -37.43 -49.26
N THR A 208 -8.71 -37.06 -48.06
CA THR A 208 -8.58 -37.99 -46.93
C THR A 208 -9.59 -37.62 -45.85
N GLN A 209 -10.40 -38.63 -45.51
CA GLN A 209 -11.41 -38.66 -44.45
C GLN A 209 -10.86 -38.15 -43.09
N PRO A 210 -11.74 -37.70 -42.17
CA PRO A 210 -11.34 -37.28 -40.82
C PRO A 210 -10.99 -38.50 -39.96
N ALA A 211 -9.80 -39.04 -40.15
CA ALA A 211 -9.22 -40.05 -39.27
C ALA A 211 -7.70 -39.89 -39.30
N GLN A 212 -7.09 -39.88 -38.11
CA GLN A 212 -5.65 -39.93 -37.88
C GLN A 212 -4.89 -38.60 -38.02
N ILE A 213 -5.16 -37.66 -37.09
CA ILE A 213 -4.02 -36.93 -36.51
C ILE A 213 -3.16 -38.00 -35.85
N ALA A 214 -2.04 -38.34 -36.51
CA ALA A 214 -1.07 -39.28 -36.00
C ALA A 214 -0.64 -38.81 -34.61
N ARG A 215 -1.10 -39.52 -33.58
CA ARG A 215 -0.67 -39.41 -32.18
C ARG A 215 0.85 -39.66 -32.15
N ARG A 216 1.66 -38.61 -32.36
CA ARG A 216 3.08 -38.73 -32.03
C ARG A 216 3.15 -39.04 -30.54
N PRO A 217 3.79 -40.14 -30.12
CA PRO A 217 3.95 -40.44 -28.72
C PRO A 217 4.82 -39.33 -28.13
N ILE A 218 4.19 -38.44 -27.37
CA ILE A 218 4.91 -37.40 -26.65
C ILE A 218 5.71 -38.10 -25.56
N SER A 219 7.02 -37.83 -25.52
CA SER A 219 7.86 -38.39 -24.47
C SER A 219 7.42 -37.86 -23.10
N ARG A 220 7.52 -38.67 -22.05
CA ARG A 220 7.12 -38.28 -20.68
C ARG A 220 7.78 -36.97 -20.22
N THR A 221 9.03 -36.75 -20.59
CA THR A 221 9.78 -35.52 -20.31
C THR A 221 9.21 -34.29 -21.02
N GLU A 222 8.75 -34.46 -22.26
CA GLU A 222 8.16 -33.39 -23.05
C GLU A 222 6.75 -33.02 -22.54
N PHE A 223 5.97 -34.02 -22.12
CA PHE A 223 4.68 -33.78 -21.44
C PHE A 223 4.87 -33.01 -20.14
N LEU A 224 5.84 -33.38 -19.30
CA LEU A 224 6.10 -32.67 -18.03
C LEU A 224 6.59 -31.24 -18.25
N ARG A 225 7.38 -30.99 -19.31
CA ARG A 225 7.81 -29.64 -19.69
C ARG A 225 6.61 -28.76 -20.10
N LEU A 226 5.67 -29.33 -20.85
CA LEU A 226 4.44 -28.63 -21.28
C LEU A 226 3.49 -28.40 -20.10
N ALA A 227 3.34 -29.38 -19.21
CA ALA A 227 2.48 -29.30 -18.05
C ALA A 227 2.96 -28.28 -17.00
N GLY A 228 4.28 -28.08 -16.87
CA GLY A 228 4.85 -27.06 -15.99
C GLY A 228 4.55 -25.62 -16.43
N ALA A 229 4.13 -25.41 -17.68
CA ALA A 229 3.90 -24.09 -18.28
C ALA A 229 2.42 -23.73 -18.49
N GLN A 230 1.48 -24.67 -18.26
CA GLN A 230 0.07 -24.50 -18.62
C GLN A 230 -0.90 -24.62 -17.44
N THR A 231 -2.15 -24.19 -17.66
CA THR A 231 -3.21 -24.23 -16.64
C THR A 231 -3.80 -25.64 -16.51
N TYR A 232 -4.40 -25.96 -15.36
CA TYR A 232 -4.91 -27.29 -15.03
C TYR A 232 -5.86 -27.90 -16.08
N ALA A 233 -6.70 -27.08 -16.71
CA ALA A 233 -7.66 -27.54 -17.71
C ALA A 233 -6.96 -28.03 -18.99
N GLU A 234 -5.92 -27.32 -19.43
CA GLU A 234 -5.18 -27.65 -20.66
C GLU A 234 -4.33 -28.91 -20.48
N VAL A 235 -3.74 -29.12 -19.29
CA VAL A 235 -2.94 -30.33 -19.00
C VAL A 235 -3.82 -31.59 -18.96
N ALA A 236 -5.05 -31.48 -18.43
CA ALA A 236 -5.99 -32.59 -18.38
C ALA A 236 -6.47 -33.00 -19.78
N GLU A 237 -6.73 -32.02 -20.66
CA GLU A 237 -7.15 -32.23 -22.04
C GLU A 237 -6.04 -32.87 -22.88
N ILE A 238 -4.79 -32.44 -22.71
CA ILE A 238 -3.61 -33.04 -23.36
C ILE A 238 -3.37 -34.48 -22.86
N ALA A 239 -3.48 -34.73 -21.55
CA ALA A 239 -3.33 -36.07 -20.99
C ALA A 239 -4.40 -37.04 -21.52
N GLN A 240 -5.64 -36.55 -21.69
CA GLN A 240 -6.76 -37.31 -22.24
C GLN A 240 -6.59 -37.57 -23.75
N ALA A 241 -6.13 -36.58 -24.51
CA ALA A 241 -5.91 -36.71 -25.95
C ALA A 241 -4.78 -37.71 -26.31
N HIS A 242 -3.78 -37.84 -25.44
CA HIS A 242 -2.63 -38.73 -25.66
C HIS A 242 -2.76 -40.11 -25.00
N ASP A 243 -3.93 -40.45 -24.47
CA ASP A 243 -4.19 -41.73 -23.79
C ASP A 243 -3.22 -42.02 -22.63
N LEU A 244 -2.61 -40.95 -22.08
CA LEU A 244 -1.76 -41.00 -20.89
C LEU A 244 -2.61 -41.18 -19.62
N ASN A 245 -3.93 -41.17 -19.77
CA ASN A 245 -4.93 -41.57 -18.79
C ASN A 245 -5.05 -43.09 -18.61
N GLY A 246 -3.97 -43.84 -18.93
CA GLY A 246 -3.73 -45.17 -18.39
C GLY A 246 -3.77 -45.13 -16.86
N ASN A 247 -5.00 -45.23 -16.36
CA ASN A 247 -5.43 -45.34 -14.99
C ASN A 247 -4.63 -44.50 -13.97
N TYR A 248 -4.85 -43.18 -13.97
CA TYR A 248 -4.44 -42.31 -12.86
C TYR A 248 -4.97 -42.83 -11.49
N GLY A 249 -6.05 -43.62 -11.52
CA GLY A 249 -6.59 -44.39 -10.40
C GLY A 249 -5.70 -45.57 -9.97
N ASP A 250 -5.13 -46.36 -10.89
CA ASP A 250 -4.17 -47.44 -10.54
C ASP A 250 -2.85 -46.87 -10.03
N TRP A 251 -2.43 -45.72 -10.53
CA TRP A 251 -1.23 -45.06 -10.04
C TRP A 251 -1.39 -44.49 -8.63
N LEU A 252 -2.57 -43.95 -8.29
CA LEU A 252 -2.94 -43.58 -6.91
C LEU A 252 -3.15 -44.81 -6.00
N ALA A 253 -3.58 -45.95 -6.56
CA ALA A 253 -3.71 -47.21 -5.83
C ALA A 253 -2.35 -47.87 -5.54
N SER A 254 -1.34 -47.64 -6.39
CA SER A 254 0.06 -47.86 -6.02
C SER A 254 0.41 -46.85 -4.93
N ARG A 255 0.67 -47.31 -3.70
CA ARG A 255 0.93 -46.45 -2.51
C ARG A 255 2.23 -45.64 -2.60
N ARG A 256 2.53 -44.99 -3.72
CA ARG A 256 3.67 -44.09 -3.85
C ARG A 256 3.32 -42.77 -3.19
N SER A 257 4.12 -42.39 -2.22
CA SER A 257 3.88 -41.18 -1.43
C SER A 257 3.89 -39.94 -2.33
N VAL A 258 3.09 -38.93 -1.97
CA VAL A 258 3.06 -37.61 -2.62
C VAL A 258 4.48 -36.99 -2.75
N ALA A 259 5.42 -37.42 -1.91
CA ALA A 259 6.82 -37.01 -1.97
C ALA A 259 7.60 -37.64 -3.15
N GLU A 260 7.34 -38.90 -3.52
CA GLU A 260 7.96 -39.49 -4.72
C GLU A 260 7.43 -38.84 -6.00
N LEU A 261 6.14 -38.51 -5.98
CA LEU A 261 5.46 -37.78 -7.05
C LEU A 261 6.14 -36.44 -7.26
N ALA A 262 6.24 -35.64 -6.19
CA ALA A 262 6.95 -34.36 -6.17
C ALA A 262 8.38 -34.47 -6.71
N LYS A 263 9.10 -35.54 -6.35
CA LYS A 263 10.48 -35.78 -6.80
C LYS A 263 10.60 -36.17 -8.27
N MET A 264 9.62 -36.88 -8.84
CA MET A 264 9.62 -37.25 -10.27
C MET A 264 9.28 -36.08 -11.20
N VAL A 265 8.43 -35.15 -10.75
CA VAL A 265 8.01 -33.98 -11.54
C VAL A 265 8.76 -32.70 -11.20
N ASP A 266 9.76 -32.79 -10.32
CA ASP A 266 10.48 -31.63 -9.78
C ASP A 266 9.54 -30.52 -9.25
N LEU A 267 8.43 -30.96 -8.66
CA LEU A 267 7.41 -30.09 -8.07
C LEU A 267 7.55 -30.06 -6.56
N SER A 268 7.17 -28.94 -5.95
CA SER A 268 7.11 -28.89 -4.48
C SER A 268 6.06 -29.90 -3.96
N PRO A 269 6.31 -30.60 -2.84
CA PRO A 269 5.36 -31.57 -2.27
C PRO A 269 3.97 -31.00 -2.00
N ARG A 270 3.87 -29.70 -1.71
CA ARG A 270 2.58 -29.00 -1.54
C ARG A 270 1.80 -28.88 -2.84
N THR A 271 2.48 -28.66 -3.96
CA THR A 271 1.85 -28.58 -5.28
C THR A 271 1.31 -29.95 -5.67
N ALA A 272 2.11 -31.01 -5.48
CA ALA A 272 1.69 -32.38 -5.70
C ALA A 272 0.47 -32.77 -4.83
N GLN A 273 0.48 -32.38 -3.54
CA GLN A 273 -0.64 -32.65 -2.63
C GLN A 273 -1.92 -31.89 -3.01
N TYR A 274 -1.80 -30.67 -3.53
CA TYR A 274 -2.93 -29.89 -4.05
C TYR A 274 -3.55 -30.56 -5.27
N TRP A 275 -2.73 -31.16 -6.14
CA TRP A 275 -3.19 -31.86 -7.34
C TRP A 275 -3.95 -33.15 -7.00
N THR A 276 -3.52 -33.88 -5.96
CA THR A 276 -4.17 -35.13 -5.54
C THR A 276 -5.41 -34.94 -4.66
N SER A 277 -5.65 -33.74 -4.13
CA SER A 277 -6.71 -33.48 -3.13
C SER A 277 -7.97 -32.83 -3.69
N LYS A 278 -8.04 -32.52 -4.99
CA LYS A 278 -9.30 -32.06 -5.60
C LYS A 278 -10.27 -33.23 -5.74
N PRO A 279 -11.46 -33.18 -5.11
CA PRO A 279 -12.50 -34.17 -5.37
C PRO A 279 -12.96 -34.05 -6.82
N LYS A 280 -13.26 -35.20 -7.45
CA LYS A 280 -13.91 -35.27 -8.76
C LYS A 280 -15.27 -34.60 -8.65
N GLU A 281 -15.36 -33.33 -9.02
CA GLU A 281 -16.66 -32.74 -9.37
C GLU A 281 -17.13 -33.40 -10.67
N GLN A 282 -18.37 -33.85 -10.63
CA GLN A 282 -18.99 -34.84 -11.50
C GLN A 282 -18.93 -34.43 -12.98
N ALA A 283 -18.35 -35.30 -13.80
CA ALA A 283 -18.58 -35.42 -15.22
C ALA A 283 -19.29 -36.76 -15.48
#